data_AF-A0A9D5VUA6-F1
#
_entry.id   AF-A0A9D5VUA6-F1
#
_cell.length_a   1.000
_cell.length_b   1.000
_cell.length_c   1.000
_cell.angle_alpha   90.00
_cell.angle_beta   90.00
_cell.angle_gamma   90.00
#
_symmetry.space_group_name_H-M   'P 1'
#
loop_
_entity.id
_entity.type
_entity.pdbx_description
1 polymer ?
#
loop_
_entity_poly.entity_id
_entity_poly.type
_entity_poly.pdbx_seq_one_letter_code
_entity_poly.pdbx_strand_id
1 'polypeptide(L)' 'MEQSGKILKIKHGYNPNSSSIGSIIFALPVALFGITIGFGIISSIIFSYFIKLEDKKEDKP' A
#
# COMPACT_ATOMS: atom_id res chain seq x y z
N MET A 1 -10.00 17.11 51.34
CA MET A 1 -10.81 17.03 50.10
C MET A 1 -10.19 15.95 49.24
N GLU A 2 -10.79 14.77 49.18
CA GLU A 2 -10.29 13.64 48.37
C GLU A 2 -10.43 13.96 46.87
N GLN A 3 -9.31 13.91 46.15
CA GLN A 3 -9.30 13.97 44.69
C GLN A 3 -9.72 12.60 44.16
N SER A 4 -11.01 12.43 43.88
CA SER A 4 -11.53 11.20 43.27
C SER A 4 -11.06 11.10 41.82
N GLY A 5 -10.02 10.31 41.58
CA GLY A 5 -9.55 9.98 40.23
C GLY A 5 -10.59 9.16 39.47
N LYS A 6 -10.98 9.63 38.28
CA LYS A 6 -11.96 8.94 37.43
C LYS A 6 -11.26 7.80 36.67
N ILE A 7 -11.49 6.55 37.10
CA ILE A 7 -10.97 5.37 36.41
C ILE A 7 -11.66 5.27 35.04
N LEU A 8 -10.93 5.54 33.96
CA LEU A 8 -11.37 5.32 32.59
C LEU A 8 -11.45 3.81 32.32
N LYS A 9 -12.67 3.26 32.37
CA LYS A 9 -12.94 1.90 31.89
C LYS A 9 -12.75 1.88 30.38
N ILE A 10 -11.65 1.29 29.91
CA ILE A 10 -11.43 1.06 28.48
C ILE A 10 -12.47 0.03 28.03
N LYS A 11 -13.43 0.48 27.21
CA LYS A 11 -14.47 -0.39 26.65
C LYS A 11 -13.80 -1.28 25.61
N HIS A 12 -13.39 -2.48 26.01
CA HIS A 12 -12.85 -3.48 25.10
C HIS A 12 -14.01 -4.01 24.26
N GLY A 13 -14.07 -3.55 23.02
CA GLY A 13 -15.09 -3.94 22.06
C GLY A 13 -14.74 -3.38 20.69
N TYR A 14 -14.81 -4.23 19.69
CA TYR A 14 -14.73 -3.80 18.29
C TYR A 14 -15.90 -2.85 18.02
N ASN A 15 -15.63 -1.60 17.66
CA ASN A 15 -16.68 -0.62 17.32
C ASN A 15 -17.13 -0.87 15.88
N PRO A 16 -18.35 -1.39 15.61
CA PRO A 16 -18.82 -1.62 14.26
C PRO A 16 -19.04 -0.32 13.45
N ASN A 17 -19.15 0.84 14.12
CA ASN A 17 -19.15 2.16 13.47
C ASN A 17 -17.73 2.70 13.20
N SER A 18 -16.70 1.99 13.63
CA SER A 18 -15.34 2.19 13.13
C SER A 18 -15.22 1.34 11.88
N SER A 19 -15.12 1.97 10.71
CA SER A 19 -15.07 1.30 9.39
C SER A 19 -13.89 0.33 9.21
N SER A 20 -13.14 -0.03 10.24
CA SER A 20 -11.83 -0.69 10.18
C SER A 20 -11.83 -2.05 9.45
N ILE A 21 -12.83 -2.93 9.66
CA ILE A 21 -12.88 -4.26 9.02
C ILE A 21 -13.36 -4.12 7.57
N GLY A 22 -14.42 -3.33 7.32
CA GLY A 22 -14.89 -3.05 5.98
C GLY A 22 -13.79 -2.39 5.14
N SER A 23 -13.08 -1.42 5.72
CA SER A 23 -11.93 -0.77 5.10
C SER A 23 -10.81 -1.76 4.79
N ILE A 24 -10.48 -2.69 5.68
CA ILE A 24 -9.45 -3.72 5.41
C ILE A 24 -9.89 -4.63 4.24
N ILE A 25 -11.15 -5.08 4.22
CA ILE A 25 -11.68 -5.98 3.18
C ILE A 25 -11.65 -5.32 1.80
N PHE A 26 -11.92 -4.02 1.70
CA PHE A 26 -11.91 -3.31 0.41
C PHE A 26 -10.54 -2.70 0.06
N ALA A 27 -9.79 -2.21 1.04
CA ALA A 27 -8.50 -1.58 0.79
C ALA A 27 -7.43 -2.59 0.41
N LEU A 28 -7.42 -3.80 1.00
CA LEU A 28 -6.40 -4.80 0.70
C LEU A 28 -6.41 -5.25 -0.77
N PRO A 29 -7.54 -5.67 -1.36
CA PRO A 29 -7.57 -6.03 -2.78
C PRO A 29 -7.17 -4.86 -3.68
N VAL A 30 -7.70 -3.66 -3.43
CA VAL A 30 -7.40 -2.48 -4.23
C VAL A 30 -5.91 -2.12 -4.15
N ALA A 31 -5.31 -2.18 -2.97
CA ALA A 31 -3.88 -1.92 -2.78
C ALA A 31 -3.03 -2.97 -3.50
N LEU A 32 -3.38 -4.26 -3.40
CA LEU A 32 -2.67 -5.33 -4.09
C LEU A 32 -2.70 -5.15 -5.60
N PHE A 33 -3.88 -4.93 -6.19
CA PHE A 33 -4.01 -4.66 -7.62
C PHE A 33 -3.24 -3.41 -8.04
N GLY A 34 -3.35 -2.32 -7.28
CA GLY A 34 -2.64 -1.08 -7.56
C GLY A 34 -1.11 -1.26 -7.56
N ILE A 35 -0.57 -1.97 -6.57
CA ILE A 35 0.86 -2.25 -6.46
C ILE A 35 1.33 -3.14 -7.62
N THR A 36 0.60 -4.22 -7.93
CA THR A 36 0.99 -5.15 -9.00
C THR A 36 1.00 -4.46 -10.37
N ILE A 37 -0.04 -3.68 -10.68
CA ILE A 37 -0.13 -2.95 -11.95
C ILE A 37 0.95 -1.88 -12.03
N GLY A 38 1.11 -1.08 -10.96
CA GLY A 38 2.11 -0.04 -10.91
C GLY A 38 3.53 -0.59 -11.09
N PHE A 39 3.85 -1.67 -10.37
CA PHE A 39 5.15 -2.34 -10.49
C PHE A 39 5.39 -2.89 -11.90
N GLY A 40 4.40 -3.55 -12.50
CA GLY A 40 4.51 -4.09 -13.85
C GLY A 40 4.79 -3.01 -14.91
N ILE A 41 4.05 -1.90 -14.85
CA ILE A 41 4.25 -0.77 -15.79
C ILE A 41 5.64 -0.18 -15.62
N ILE A 42 6.04 0.16 -14.39
CA ILE A 42 7.35 0.77 -14.11
C ILE A 42 8.47 -0.17 -14.55
N SER A 43 8.38 -1.46 -14.21
CA SER A 43 9.38 -2.46 -14.58
C SER A 43 9.51 -2.59 -16.10
N SER A 44 8.38 -2.61 -16.83
CA SER A 44 8.39 -2.69 -18.30
C SER A 44 9.06 -1.48 -18.96
N ILE A 45 8.82 -0.27 -18.45
CA ILE A 45 9.42 0.96 -18.97
C ILE A 45 10.93 0.94 -18.76
N ILE A 46 11.37 0.57 -17.55
CA ILE A 46 12.79 0.46 -17.22
C ILE A 46 13.45 -0.58 -18.12
N PHE A 47 12.87 -1.78 -18.21
CA PHE A 47 13.42 -2.86 -19.01
C PHE A 47 13.50 -2.51 -20.51
N SER A 48 12.46 -1.87 -21.05
CA SER A 48 12.47 -1.36 -22.42
C SER A 48 13.57 -0.33 -22.67
N TYR A 49 13.84 0.55 -21.69
CA TYR A 49 14.94 1.51 -21.77
C TYR A 49 16.32 0.84 -21.77
N PHE A 50 16.50 -0.22 -20.97
CA PHE A 50 17.74 -1.00 -20.94
C PHE A 50 17.99 -1.74 -22.26
N ILE A 51 16.96 -2.42 -22.82
CA ILE A 51 17.07 -3.07 -24.14
C ILE A 51 17.47 -2.05 -25.20
N LYS A 52 16.79 -0.89 -25.23
CA LYS A 52 17.08 0.16 -26.22
C LYS A 52 18.50 0.74 -26.06
N LEU A 53 19.07 0.70 -24.87
CA LEU A 53 20.46 1.10 -24.62
C LEU A 53 21.47 0.07 -25.12
N GLU A 54 21.15 -1.22 -25.02
CA GLU A 54 21.98 -2.31 -25.54
C GLU A 54 22.01 -2.30 -27.06
N ASP A 55 20.86 -2.17 -27.74
CA ASP A 55 20.79 -2.05 -29.20
C ASP A 55 21.69 -0.91 -29.72
N LYS A 56 21.67 0.24 -29.04
CA LYS A 56 22.49 1.41 -29.40
C LYS A 56 23.99 1.23 -29.14
N LYS A 57 24.39 0.30 -28.29
CA LYS A 57 25.80 -0.03 -28.04
C LYS A 57 26.34 -0.98 -29.09
N GLU A 58 25.52 -1.93 -29.55
CA GLU A 58 25.89 -2.86 -30.62
C GLU A 58 25.94 -2.18 -32.00
N ASP A 59 25.12 -1.15 -32.23
CA ASP A 59 25.10 -0.36 -33.47
C ASP A 59 26.27 0.64 -33.63
N LYS A 60 27.19 0.73 -32.65
CA LYS A 60 28.42 1.54 -32.79
C LYS A 60 29.57 0.66 -33.29
N PRO A 61 30.15 0.95 -34.47
CA PRO A 61 31.27 0.19 -35.03
C PRO A 61 32.56 0.33 -34.21
#